data_AF-X1TB31-F1
#
_entry.id   AF-X1TB31-F1
#
_cell.length_a   1.000
_cell.length_b   1.000
_cell.length_c   1.000
_cell.angle_alpha   90.00
_cell.angle_beta   90.00
_cell.angle_gamma   90.00
#
_symmetry.space_group_name_H-M   'P 1'
#
loop_
_entity.id
_entity.type
_entity.pdbx_description
1 polymer ?
#
loop_
_entity_poly.entity_id
_entity_poly.type
_entity_poly.pdbx_seq_one_letter_code
_entity_poly.pdbx_strand_id
1 'polypeptide(L)'
;AEDIYRIGGEVSDYDLAEILARNSGEAFKYLDELGVPFVKKNGKVDQFLTDGSKYPRACYTGPYTANHIEEALVRKINTLDIQILENHLTAELLVSEDRKRVVGAIGLDMHDTGSGRNPSLFLTKAIILATGGAGQVFEGSVFPPELTGDGCAMGKYGRGRKSLCGKGLQTLIVAIGRSLPQRCFLHHHMYLQGLTGSLTSGNSS
;
A
#
# COMPACT_ATOMS: atom_id res chain seq x y z
N ALA A 1 -5.63 -16.68 18.82
CA ALA A 1 -6.47 -17.18 17.70
C ALA A 1 -7.93 -17.17 18.11
N GLU A 2 -8.34 -18.00 19.08
CA GLU A 2 -9.73 -18.12 19.53
C GLU A 2 -10.41 -16.80 19.90
N ASP A 3 -9.78 -15.97 20.74
CA ASP A 3 -10.32 -14.65 21.11
C ASP A 3 -10.54 -13.74 19.87
N ILE A 4 -9.61 -13.75 18.90
CA ILE A 4 -9.69 -12.97 17.65
C ILE A 4 -10.86 -13.45 16.80
N TYR A 5 -11.00 -14.76 16.63
CA TYR A 5 -12.04 -15.36 15.80
C TYR A 5 -13.44 -15.14 16.38
N ARG A 6 -13.60 -15.36 17.69
CA ARG A 6 -14.89 -15.21 18.38
C ARG A 6 -15.35 -13.76 18.43
N ILE A 7 -14.50 -12.82 18.80
CA ILE A 7 -14.91 -11.40 18.83
C ILE A 7 -15.20 -10.88 17.41
N GLY A 8 -14.53 -11.44 16.40
CA GLY A 8 -14.81 -11.20 15.00
C GLY A 8 -16.13 -11.80 14.50
N GLY A 9 -16.97 -12.38 15.37
CA GLY A 9 -18.26 -12.96 14.99
C GLY A 9 -18.14 -14.22 14.13
N GLU A 10 -17.01 -14.93 14.20
CA GLU A 10 -16.77 -16.19 13.49
C GLU A 10 -16.80 -16.09 11.95
N VAL A 11 -16.78 -14.87 11.40
CA VAL A 11 -16.73 -14.62 9.95
C VAL A 11 -15.30 -14.44 9.39
N SER A 12 -14.30 -14.37 10.28
CA SER A 12 -12.89 -14.28 9.89
C SER A 12 -12.34 -15.65 9.48
N ASP A 13 -11.28 -15.70 8.69
CA ASP A 13 -10.56 -16.96 8.46
C ASP A 13 -9.79 -17.35 9.74
N TYR A 14 -10.08 -18.53 10.28
CA TYR A 14 -9.46 -19.01 11.51
C TYR A 14 -7.95 -19.26 11.34
N ASP A 15 -7.53 -19.78 10.18
CA ASP A 15 -6.13 -20.09 9.90
C ASP A 15 -5.32 -18.79 9.89
N LEU A 16 -5.88 -17.73 9.30
CA LEU A 16 -5.26 -16.39 9.35
C LEU A 16 -5.20 -15.83 10.77
N ALA A 17 -6.26 -16.00 11.57
CA ALA A 17 -6.26 -15.59 12.98
C ALA A 17 -5.22 -16.37 13.81
N GLU A 18 -4.96 -17.63 13.46
CA GLU A 18 -3.92 -18.44 14.07
C GLU A 18 -2.51 -17.97 13.70
N ILE A 19 -2.26 -17.75 12.40
CA ILE A 19 -0.98 -17.21 11.90
C ILE A 19 -0.66 -15.87 12.59
N LEU A 20 -1.64 -14.96 12.65
CA LEU A 20 -1.47 -13.67 13.33
C LEU A 20 -1.11 -13.85 14.81
N ALA A 21 -1.83 -14.72 15.52
CA ALA A 21 -1.58 -14.95 16.94
C ALA A 21 -0.21 -15.58 17.20
N ARG A 22 0.20 -16.58 16.40
CA ARG A 22 1.51 -17.25 16.54
C ARG A 22 2.67 -16.29 16.28
N ASN A 23 2.55 -15.44 15.27
CA ASN A 23 3.61 -14.51 14.87
C ASN A 23 3.67 -13.23 15.73
N SER A 24 2.65 -12.96 16.56
CA SER A 24 2.58 -11.73 17.37
C SER A 24 3.73 -11.56 18.36
N GLY A 25 4.22 -12.65 18.96
CA GLY A 25 5.33 -12.61 19.91
C GLY A 25 6.66 -12.24 19.25
N GLU A 26 6.92 -12.77 18.04
CA GLU A 26 8.10 -12.43 17.26
C GLU A 26 8.04 -10.98 16.76
N ALA A 27 6.87 -10.55 16.27
CA ALA A 27 6.65 -9.17 15.87
C ALA A 27 6.88 -8.18 17.03
N PHE A 28 6.39 -8.51 18.24
CA PHE A 28 6.67 -7.72 19.42
C PHE A 28 8.18 -7.64 19.72
N LYS A 29 8.87 -8.79 19.71
CA LYS A 29 10.32 -8.84 19.97
C LYS A 29 11.09 -7.99 18.97
N TYR A 30 10.72 -8.05 17.70
CA TYR A 30 11.30 -7.20 16.66
C TYR A 30 11.13 -5.71 16.97
N LEU A 31 9.94 -5.28 17.40
CA LEU A 31 9.70 -3.89 17.78
C LEU A 31 10.47 -3.46 19.04
N ASP A 32 10.59 -4.33 20.05
CA ASP A 32 11.40 -4.06 21.25
C ASP A 32 12.89 -3.93 20.88
N GLU A 33 13.39 -4.78 19.98
CA GLU A 33 14.76 -4.71 19.43
C GLU A 33 15.02 -3.45 18.58
N LEU A 34 14.00 -2.95 17.88
CA LEU A 34 14.06 -1.65 17.19
C LEU A 34 14.04 -0.45 18.15
N GLY A 35 13.89 -0.69 19.45
CA GLY A 35 13.93 0.34 20.49
C GLY A 35 12.61 1.07 20.69
N VAL A 36 11.47 0.43 20.39
CA VAL A 36 10.16 0.97 20.80
C VAL A 36 10.10 1.02 22.34
N PRO A 37 9.76 2.17 22.95
CA PRO A 37 9.84 2.37 24.40
C PRO A 37 8.62 1.76 25.11
N PHE A 38 8.45 0.44 25.03
CA PHE A 38 7.40 -0.26 25.75
C PHE A 38 7.55 -0.10 27.26
N VAL A 39 6.43 0.10 27.95
CA VAL A 39 6.40 0.16 29.41
C VAL A 39 6.82 -1.20 29.98
N LYS A 40 7.75 -1.19 30.94
CA LYS A 40 8.27 -2.40 31.59
C LYS A 40 8.08 -2.31 33.10
N LYS A 41 7.66 -3.41 33.73
CA LYS A 41 7.54 -3.61 35.18
C LYS A 41 8.39 -4.79 35.61
N ASN A 42 9.29 -4.58 36.58
CA ASN A 42 10.24 -5.60 37.05
C ASN A 42 11.06 -6.25 35.92
N GLY A 43 11.47 -5.45 34.93
CA GLY A 43 12.27 -5.91 33.78
C GLY A 43 11.49 -6.69 32.71
N LYS A 44 10.16 -6.86 32.86
CA LYS A 44 9.29 -7.48 31.85
C LYS A 44 8.34 -6.44 31.27
N VAL A 45 7.91 -6.62 30.02
CA VAL A 45 6.89 -5.75 29.42
C VAL A 45 5.62 -5.78 30.24
N ASP A 46 5.06 -4.60 30.51
CA ASP A 46 3.77 -4.49 31.19
C ASP A 46 2.66 -4.75 30.18
N GLN A 47 1.70 -5.59 30.57
CA GLN A 47 0.62 -6.04 29.71
C GLN A 47 -0.71 -5.79 30.38
N PHE A 48 -1.68 -5.30 29.61
CA PHE A 48 -3.03 -5.07 30.10
C PHE A 48 -4.05 -5.86 29.29
N LEU A 49 -5.24 -5.98 29.87
CA LEU A 49 -6.38 -6.64 29.27
C LEU A 49 -7.08 -5.66 28.33
N THR A 50 -7.30 -6.08 27.09
CA THR A 50 -8.14 -5.36 26.13
C THR A 50 -9.49 -6.02 26.00
N ASP A 51 -10.47 -5.26 25.51
CA ASP A 51 -11.79 -5.78 25.18
C ASP A 51 -11.67 -6.98 24.23
N GLY A 52 -12.42 -8.04 24.53
CA GLY A 52 -12.37 -9.29 23.77
C GLY A 52 -11.22 -10.23 24.09
N SER A 53 -10.26 -9.82 24.92
CA SER A 53 -9.18 -10.70 25.34
C SER A 53 -9.52 -11.46 26.61
N LYS A 54 -9.23 -12.77 26.63
CA LYS A 54 -9.34 -13.58 27.85
C LYS A 54 -8.17 -13.37 28.81
N TYR A 55 -6.99 -13.01 28.29
CA TYR A 55 -5.76 -12.82 29.07
C TYR A 55 -5.09 -11.48 28.72
N PRO A 56 -4.41 -10.81 29.68
CA PRO A 56 -3.61 -9.63 29.42
C PRO A 56 -2.48 -9.95 28.44
N ARG A 57 -2.35 -9.13 27.39
CA ARG A 57 -1.33 -9.30 26.34
C ARG A 57 -1.07 -8.07 25.49
N ALA A 58 -1.86 -7.02 25.66
CA ALA A 58 -1.63 -5.76 24.95
C ALA A 58 -0.46 -5.02 25.60
N CYS A 59 0.50 -4.62 24.78
CA CYS A 59 1.67 -3.84 25.19
C CYS A 59 1.47 -2.38 24.77
N TYR A 60 2.07 -1.44 25.49
CA TYR A 60 1.88 -0.01 25.26
C TYR A 60 3.13 0.78 25.63
N THR A 61 3.20 2.01 25.12
CA THR A 61 4.23 3.00 25.47
C THR A 61 3.62 4.24 26.15
N GLY A 62 2.33 4.18 26.49
CA GLY A 62 1.50 5.34 26.85
C GLY A 62 0.46 5.66 25.75
N PRO A 63 -0.01 6.91 25.63
CA PRO A 63 -1.05 7.29 24.68
C PRO A 63 -0.60 7.28 23.22
N TYR A 64 0.71 7.23 22.95
CA TYR A 64 1.32 7.37 21.61
C TYR A 64 1.94 6.07 21.10
N THR A 65 1.38 4.91 21.48
CA THR A 65 1.96 3.60 21.12
C THR A 65 2.15 3.42 19.62
N ALA A 66 1.17 3.83 18.80
CA ALA A 66 1.27 3.76 17.35
C ALA A 66 2.39 4.66 16.80
N ASN A 67 2.48 5.91 17.26
CA ASN A 67 3.51 6.87 16.83
C ASN A 67 4.92 6.36 17.13
N HIS A 68 5.15 5.83 18.33
CA HIS A 68 6.48 5.31 18.66
C HIS A 68 6.87 4.07 17.84
N ILE A 69 5.89 3.22 17.49
CA ILE A 69 6.11 2.09 16.58
C ILE A 69 6.46 2.61 15.18
N GLU A 70 5.69 3.56 14.65
CA GLU A 70 5.93 4.19 13.36
C GLU A 70 7.32 4.83 13.29
N GLU A 71 7.68 5.66 14.27
CA GLU A 71 8.99 6.31 14.34
C GLU A 71 10.14 5.30 14.35
N ALA A 72 10.00 4.18 15.08
CA ALA A 72 11.01 3.13 15.11
C ALA A 72 11.15 2.44 13.74
N LEU A 73 10.05 2.19 13.06
CA LEU A 73 10.04 1.60 11.71
C LEU A 73 10.62 2.56 10.66
N VAL A 74 10.28 3.84 10.72
CA VAL A 74 10.84 4.89 9.83
C VAL A 74 12.35 5.00 10.04
N ARG A 75 12.81 5.05 11.30
CA ARG A 75 14.25 5.01 11.60
C ARG A 75 14.92 3.79 11.00
N LYS A 76 14.30 2.61 11.11
CA LYS A 76 14.84 1.37 10.53
C LYS A 76 14.91 1.45 9.00
N ILE A 77 13.84 1.92 8.36
CA ILE A 77 13.76 2.10 6.91
C ILE A 77 14.88 3.00 6.38
N ASN A 78 15.19 4.09 7.07
CA ASN A 78 16.26 5.01 6.69
C ASN A 78 17.68 4.39 6.75
N THR A 79 17.83 3.21 7.37
CA THR A 79 19.09 2.45 7.38
C THR A 79 19.20 1.44 6.24
N LEU A 80 18.12 1.24 5.48
CA LEU A 80 18.06 0.27 4.39
C LEU A 80 18.34 0.97 3.06
N ASP A 81 18.98 0.26 2.13
CA ASP A 81 19.18 0.72 0.76
C ASP A 81 17.90 0.50 -0.07
N ILE A 82 16.87 1.30 0.22
CA ILE A 82 15.59 1.29 -0.48
C ILE A 82 15.22 2.69 -0.97
N GLN A 83 14.66 2.76 -2.18
CA GLN A 83 14.17 4.02 -2.73
C GLN A 83 12.80 4.35 -2.14
N ILE A 84 12.71 5.52 -1.49
CA ILE A 84 11.46 6.03 -0.92
C ILE A 84 10.97 7.16 -1.81
N LEU A 85 9.74 7.03 -2.30
CA LEU A 85 9.06 8.06 -3.10
C LEU A 85 7.91 8.64 -2.29
N GLU A 86 8.19 9.73 -1.58
CA GLU A 86 7.17 10.46 -0.83
C GLU A 86 6.29 11.28 -1.76
N ASN A 87 5.05 11.56 -1.34
CA ASN A 87 4.10 12.38 -2.10
C ASN A 87 3.87 11.86 -3.54
N HIS A 88 3.91 10.54 -3.69
CA HIS A 88 3.64 9.87 -4.95
C HIS A 88 2.30 9.13 -4.86
N LEU A 89 1.37 9.48 -5.75
CA LEU A 89 0.07 8.82 -5.83
C LEU A 89 0.15 7.67 -6.83
N THR A 90 -0.30 6.47 -6.45
CA THR A 90 -0.50 5.40 -7.44
C THR A 90 -1.87 5.54 -8.07
N ALA A 91 -1.92 5.71 -9.39
CA ALA A 91 -3.16 5.90 -10.12
C ALA A 91 -3.73 4.58 -10.65
N GLU A 92 -2.85 3.69 -11.15
CA GLU A 92 -3.29 2.46 -11.81
C GLU A 92 -2.27 1.33 -11.66
N LEU A 93 -2.74 0.09 -11.54
CA LEU A 93 -1.92 -1.11 -11.64
C LEU A 93 -1.90 -1.58 -13.09
N LEU A 94 -0.70 -1.88 -13.59
CA LEU A 94 -0.50 -2.46 -14.91
C LEU A 94 -0.60 -3.97 -14.80
N VAL A 95 -1.43 -4.57 -15.64
CA VAL A 95 -1.60 -6.02 -15.73
C VAL A 95 -1.10 -6.54 -17.06
N SER A 96 -0.62 -7.78 -17.08
CA SER A 96 -0.25 -8.48 -18.31
C SER A 96 -1.45 -8.61 -19.26
N GLU A 97 -1.18 -8.84 -20.55
CA GLU A 97 -2.23 -9.01 -21.57
C GLU A 97 -3.23 -10.11 -21.20
N ASP A 98 -2.76 -11.21 -20.61
CA ASP A 98 -3.59 -12.32 -20.13
C ASP A 98 -4.34 -12.01 -18.81
N ARG A 99 -4.12 -10.83 -18.21
CA ARG A 99 -4.69 -10.35 -16.94
C ARG A 99 -4.45 -11.24 -15.73
N LYS A 100 -3.46 -12.13 -15.80
CA LYS A 100 -3.12 -13.05 -14.71
C LYS A 100 -2.10 -12.48 -13.74
N ARG A 101 -1.35 -11.45 -14.13
CA ARG A 101 -0.25 -10.90 -13.33
C ARG A 101 -0.26 -9.38 -13.37
N VAL A 102 0.12 -8.78 -12.24
CA VAL A 102 0.51 -7.38 -12.18
C VAL A 102 1.95 -7.28 -12.67
N VAL A 103 2.22 -6.35 -13.59
CA VAL A 103 3.54 -6.13 -14.22
C VAL A 103 4.13 -4.76 -13.89
N GLY A 104 3.36 -3.92 -13.19
CA GLY A 104 3.79 -2.58 -12.83
C GLY A 104 2.67 -1.72 -12.28
N ALA A 105 2.95 -0.43 -12.15
CA ALA A 105 1.99 0.60 -11.79
C ALA A 105 2.32 1.94 -12.46
N ILE A 106 1.30 2.77 -12.59
CA ILE A 106 1.42 4.17 -12.98
C ILE A 106 1.24 5.01 -11.72
N GLY A 107 2.18 5.93 -11.47
CA GLY A 107 2.08 6.91 -10.41
C GLY A 107 2.16 8.35 -10.90
N LEU A 108 1.83 9.27 -10.00
CA LEU A 108 1.86 10.70 -10.22
C LEU A 108 2.64 11.36 -9.07
N ASP A 109 3.65 12.16 -9.42
CA ASP A 109 4.31 13.03 -8.46
C ASP A 109 3.36 14.17 -8.09
N MET A 110 3.05 14.34 -6.81
CA MET A 110 2.16 15.38 -6.31
C MET A 110 2.82 16.76 -6.22
N HIS A 111 4.15 16.86 -6.32
CA HIS A 111 4.87 18.14 -6.40
C HIS A 111 4.87 18.72 -7.81
N ASP A 112 4.74 17.87 -8.84
CA ASP A 112 4.64 18.32 -10.22
C ASP A 112 3.25 18.92 -10.50
N THR A 113 3.19 20.25 -10.39
CA THR A 113 1.99 21.07 -10.62
C THR A 113 1.97 21.73 -12.00
N GLY A 114 2.93 21.41 -12.87
CA GLY A 114 3.01 21.94 -14.22
C GLY A 114 1.89 21.45 -15.13
N SER A 115 1.62 22.19 -16.21
CA SER A 115 0.64 21.86 -17.24
C SER A 115 0.96 20.60 -18.06
N GLY A 116 2.05 19.90 -17.74
CA GLY A 116 2.54 18.68 -18.40
C GLY A 116 2.91 17.59 -17.40
N ARG A 117 2.08 17.40 -16.36
CA ARG A 117 2.31 16.40 -15.31
C ARG A 117 2.58 15.02 -15.90
N ASN A 118 3.82 14.57 -15.82
CA ASN A 118 4.24 13.34 -16.47
C ASN A 118 4.02 12.14 -15.53
N PRO A 119 3.26 11.12 -15.95
CA PRO A 119 3.10 9.92 -15.14
C PRO A 119 4.43 9.18 -14.98
N SER A 120 4.69 8.70 -13.78
CA SER A 120 5.79 7.79 -13.49
C SER A 120 5.38 6.36 -13.78
N LEU A 121 6.25 5.62 -14.48
CA LEU A 121 6.05 4.22 -14.79
C LEU A 121 6.92 3.34 -13.90
N PHE A 122 6.29 2.47 -13.11
CA PHE A 122 6.96 1.51 -12.25
C PHE A 122 6.79 0.11 -12.82
N LEU A 123 7.84 -0.47 -13.41
CA LEU A 123 7.83 -1.86 -13.86
C LEU A 123 8.41 -2.75 -12.77
N THR A 124 7.63 -3.73 -12.31
CA THR A 124 8.02 -4.63 -11.23
C THR A 124 7.31 -5.98 -11.33
N LYS A 125 7.93 -7.02 -10.76
CA LYS A 125 7.37 -8.37 -10.70
C LYS A 125 6.35 -8.54 -9.57
N ALA A 126 6.38 -7.66 -8.58
CA ALA A 126 5.52 -7.72 -7.40
C ALA A 126 5.17 -6.31 -6.93
N ILE A 127 3.92 -6.14 -6.50
CA ILE A 127 3.41 -4.93 -5.87
C ILE A 127 2.72 -5.33 -4.58
N ILE A 128 3.08 -4.67 -3.49
CA ILE A 128 2.44 -4.81 -2.18
C ILE A 128 1.63 -3.53 -1.96
N LEU A 129 0.33 -3.68 -1.74
CA LEU A 129 -0.55 -2.56 -1.40
C LEU A 129 -0.71 -2.49 0.12
N ALA A 130 -0.17 -1.44 0.71
CA ALA A 130 -0.27 -1.14 2.14
C ALA A 130 -0.90 0.26 2.35
N THR A 131 -2.00 0.54 1.64
CA THR A 131 -2.61 1.88 1.52
C THR A 131 -3.60 2.24 2.63
N GLY A 132 -3.65 1.47 3.72
CA GLY A 132 -4.68 1.64 4.75
C GLY A 132 -6.10 1.28 4.29
N GLY A 133 -7.09 1.80 5.01
CA GLY A 133 -8.51 1.51 4.82
C GLY A 133 -9.29 2.60 4.06
N ALA A 134 -10.62 2.49 4.11
CA ALA A 134 -11.57 3.41 3.45
C ALA A 134 -12.43 4.16 4.49
N GLY A 135 -11.79 4.77 5.48
CA GLY A 135 -12.46 5.48 6.57
C GLY A 135 -13.27 6.68 6.10
N GLN A 136 -12.85 7.34 5.02
CA GLN A 136 -13.53 8.52 4.44
C GLN A 136 -14.80 8.21 3.64
N VAL A 137 -15.22 6.94 3.58
CA VAL A 137 -16.52 6.57 3.01
C VAL A 137 -17.68 7.00 3.92
N PHE A 138 -17.41 7.20 5.21
CA PHE A 138 -18.39 7.67 6.19
C PHE A 138 -18.25 9.18 6.42
N GLU A 139 -19.38 9.88 6.51
CA GLU A 139 -19.42 11.33 6.75
C GLU A 139 -18.77 11.72 8.10
N GLY A 140 -19.06 10.95 9.16
CA GLY A 140 -18.40 11.06 10.46
C GLY A 140 -17.26 10.05 10.58
N SER A 141 -16.03 10.47 10.34
CA SER A 141 -14.84 9.62 10.43
C SER A 141 -13.84 10.18 11.45
N VAL A 142 -13.33 9.31 12.32
CA VAL A 142 -12.21 9.58 13.23
C VAL A 142 -10.85 9.27 12.59
N PHE A 143 -10.87 8.73 11.37
CA PHE A 143 -9.67 8.38 10.64
C PHE A 143 -9.09 9.60 9.92
N PRO A 144 -7.77 9.61 9.71
CA PRO A 144 -7.13 10.64 8.90
C PRO A 144 -7.78 10.77 7.50
N PRO A 145 -7.88 11.98 6.91
CA PRO A 145 -8.42 12.21 5.56
C PRO A 145 -7.76 11.37 4.45
N GLU A 146 -6.58 10.85 4.74
CA GLU A 146 -5.75 9.97 3.93
C GLU A 146 -6.38 8.60 3.61
N LEU A 147 -7.27 8.10 4.48
CA LEU A 147 -7.83 6.75 4.37
C LEU A 147 -9.04 6.73 3.42
N THR A 148 -8.80 6.97 2.14
CA THR A 148 -9.80 7.06 1.06
C THR A 148 -10.19 5.70 0.46
N GLY A 149 -9.40 4.65 0.68
CA GLY A 149 -9.67 3.31 0.16
C GLY A 149 -9.17 3.05 -1.28
N ASP A 150 -8.33 3.94 -1.83
CA ASP A 150 -7.86 3.88 -3.21
C ASP A 150 -7.16 2.56 -3.55
N GLY A 151 -6.32 2.02 -2.66
CA GLY A 151 -5.66 0.74 -2.89
C GLY A 151 -6.60 -0.46 -2.91
N CYS A 152 -7.69 -0.44 -2.13
CA CYS A 152 -8.72 -1.47 -2.18
C CYS A 152 -9.47 -1.41 -3.52
N ALA A 153 -9.79 -0.20 -3.99
CA ALA A 153 -10.37 0.00 -5.30
C ALA A 153 -9.42 -0.48 -6.41
N MET A 154 -8.14 -0.09 -6.40
CA MET A 154 -7.16 -0.56 -7.37
C MET A 154 -6.97 -2.07 -7.36
N GLY A 155 -6.90 -2.70 -6.19
CA GLY A 155 -6.75 -4.17 -6.08
C GLY A 155 -7.95 -4.93 -6.65
N LYS A 156 -9.18 -4.42 -6.46
CA LYS A 156 -10.42 -5.03 -6.97
C LYS A 156 -10.69 -4.71 -8.44
N TYR A 157 -10.47 -3.46 -8.86
CA TYR A 157 -10.87 -2.93 -10.17
C TYR A 157 -9.71 -2.81 -11.19
N GLY A 158 -8.46 -2.98 -10.75
CA GLY A 158 -7.25 -2.99 -11.59
C GLY A 158 -7.18 -4.11 -12.64
N ARG A 159 -8.25 -4.93 -12.73
CA ARG A 159 -8.52 -5.82 -13.86
C ARG A 159 -9.25 -5.13 -15.03
N GLY A 160 -9.27 -3.79 -15.08
CA GLY A 160 -9.58 -3.04 -16.30
C GLY A 160 -10.72 -2.05 -16.27
N ARG A 161 -11.01 -1.37 -15.15
CA ARG A 161 -11.78 -0.12 -15.17
C ARG A 161 -11.15 0.94 -14.28
N LYS A 162 -11.15 2.18 -14.78
CA LYS A 162 -10.59 3.38 -14.15
C LYS A 162 -11.06 3.50 -12.70
N SER A 163 -10.12 3.47 -11.75
CA SER A 163 -10.35 3.96 -10.40
C SER A 163 -10.20 5.48 -10.45
N LEU A 164 -11.31 6.20 -10.30
CA LEU A 164 -11.32 7.64 -10.08
C LEU A 164 -12.05 7.85 -8.76
N CYS A 165 -11.32 8.14 -7.70
CA CYS A 165 -11.83 8.92 -6.59
C CYS A 165 -10.75 9.89 -6.14
N GLY A 166 -11.12 11.17 -6.08
CA GLY A 166 -10.22 12.30 -5.90
C GLY A 166 -9.99 12.64 -4.43
N LYS A 167 -8.97 13.49 -4.25
CA LYS A 167 -8.31 13.91 -3.00
C LYS A 167 -7.35 12.84 -2.53
N GLY A 168 -6.21 12.87 -3.22
CA GLY A 168 -5.23 11.82 -3.18
C GLY A 168 -4.55 11.71 -1.83
N LEU A 169 -3.93 10.56 -1.62
CA LEU A 169 -2.87 10.48 -0.66
C LEU A 169 -1.91 9.30 -0.87
N GLN A 170 -0.80 9.42 -0.15
CA GLN A 170 0.43 8.66 -0.24
C GLN A 170 0.17 7.15 -0.33
N THR A 171 0.50 6.60 -1.50
CA THR A 171 0.66 5.17 -1.65
C THR A 171 2.12 4.85 -1.38
N LEU A 172 2.42 4.13 -0.30
CA LEU A 172 3.74 3.52 -0.16
C LEU A 172 3.85 2.40 -1.20
N ILE A 173 4.32 2.73 -2.40
CA ILE A 173 4.82 1.72 -3.33
C ILE A 173 6.23 1.37 -2.86
N VAL A 174 6.39 0.22 -2.22
CA VAL A 174 7.73 -0.41 -2.16
C VAL A 174 7.97 -1.06 -3.52
N ALA A 175 8.41 -0.27 -4.49
CA ALA A 175 8.82 -0.79 -5.79
C ALA A 175 10.26 -1.30 -5.68
N ILE A 176 10.42 -2.62 -5.52
CA ILE A 176 11.74 -3.25 -5.74
C ILE A 176 11.91 -3.40 -7.26
N GLY A 177 12.26 -2.30 -7.94
CA GLY A 177 12.43 -2.26 -9.39
C GLY A 177 13.15 -0.99 -9.85
N ARG A 178 14.03 -1.12 -10.84
CA ARG A 178 14.78 0.01 -11.43
C ARG A 178 13.80 1.06 -11.95
N SER A 179 13.84 2.28 -11.40
CA SER A 179 13.27 3.44 -12.07
C SER A 179 14.05 3.66 -13.37
N LEU A 180 13.38 3.61 -14.52
CA LEU A 180 14.00 3.97 -15.79
C LEU A 180 13.89 5.49 -15.93
N PRO A 181 15.00 6.22 -16.09
CA PRO A 181 14.95 7.66 -16.32
C PRO A 181 14.20 7.99 -17.60
N GLN A 182 13.45 9.10 -17.57
CA GLN A 182 12.48 9.56 -18.58
C GLN A 182 12.99 9.68 -20.04
N ARG A 183 14.29 9.48 -20.31
CA ARG A 183 14.86 9.59 -21.68
C ARG A 183 14.53 8.41 -22.61
N CYS A 184 14.07 7.27 -22.09
CA CYS A 184 13.77 6.11 -22.95
C CYS A 184 12.38 6.16 -23.63
N PHE A 185 11.50 7.09 -23.25
CA PHE A 185 10.12 7.13 -23.77
C PHE A 185 9.98 7.60 -25.23
N LEU A 186 11.01 8.25 -25.81
CA LEU A 186 10.94 8.71 -27.20
C LEU A 186 11.05 7.60 -28.24
N HIS A 187 11.47 6.37 -27.89
CA HIS A 187 11.68 5.33 -28.90
C HIS A 187 10.49 4.39 -29.12
N HIS A 188 9.46 4.42 -28.27
CA HIS A 188 8.30 3.52 -28.39
C HIS A 188 7.06 4.14 -29.02
N HIS A 189 6.99 5.49 -29.11
CA HIS A 189 5.84 6.19 -29.70
C HIS A 189 5.79 6.13 -31.24
N MET A 190 6.85 5.66 -31.91
CA MET A 190 6.87 5.45 -33.36
C MET A 190 6.30 4.10 -33.81
N TYR A 191 6.13 3.12 -32.92
CA TYR A 191 5.71 1.76 -33.32
C TYR A 191 4.19 1.51 -33.28
N LEU A 192 3.41 2.42 -32.69
CA LEU A 192 1.95 2.24 -32.53
C LEU A 192 1.10 3.09 -33.50
N GLN A 193 1.71 3.88 -34.39
CA GLN A 193 0.99 4.60 -35.46
C GLN A 193 1.11 3.93 -36.85
N GLY A 194 1.77 2.77 -36.95
CA GLY A 194 1.98 2.06 -38.23
C GLY A 194 0.96 0.95 -38.57
N LEU A 195 -0.05 0.70 -37.73
CA LEU A 195 -0.93 -0.49 -37.84
C LEU A 195 -2.44 -0.17 -37.82
N THR A 196 -2.83 0.99 -38.36
CA THR A 196 -4.23 1.22 -38.77
C THR A 196 -4.32 1.52 -40.26
N GLY A 197 -4.38 0.44 -41.03
CA GLY A 197 -5.35 0.27 -42.11
C GLY A 197 -5.43 1.36 -43.17
N SER A 198 -4.61 1.20 -44.21
CA SER A 198 -5.06 1.32 -45.59
C SER A 198 -6.38 0.56 -45.79
N LEU A 199 -7.48 1.25 -46.11
CA LEU A 199 -8.67 0.73 -46.80
C LEU A 199 -9.71 1.86 -46.95
N THR A 200 -9.54 2.71 -47.96
CA THR A 200 -10.67 3.24 -48.73
C THR A 200 -10.27 3.39 -50.20
N SER A 201 -11.16 2.88 -51.02
CA SER A 201 -11.09 2.62 -52.46
C SER A 201 -10.97 3.88 -53.33
N GLY A 202 -10.09 3.81 -54.32
CA GLY A 202 -10.12 4.66 -55.51
C GLY A 202 -11.06 4.10 -56.59
N ASN A 203 -11.95 4.96 -57.07
CA ASN A 203 -12.57 5.09 -58.40
C ASN A 203 -13.74 6.08 -58.19
N SER A 204 -13.94 7.13 -58.96
CA SER A 204 -13.72 7.29 -60.39
C SER A 204 -13.46 8.75 -60.77
N SER A 205 -12.97 8.89 -62.00
CA SER A 205 -13.14 10.05 -62.89
C SER A 205 -14.57 10.59 -62.93
#